data_AF-A0A157ZHS1-F1
#
_entry.id   AF-A0A157ZHS1-F1
#
_cell.length_a   1.000
_cell.length_b   1.000
_cell.length_c   1.000
_cell.angle_alpha   90.00
_cell.angle_beta   90.00
_cell.angle_gamma   90.00
#
_symmetry.space_group_name_H-M   'P 1'
#
loop_
_entity.id
_entity.type
_entity.pdbx_description
1 polymer ?
#
loop_
_entity_poly.entity_id
_entity_poly.type
_entity_poly.pdbx_seq_one_letter_code
_entity_poly.pdbx_strand_id
1 'polypeptide(L)'
;MKSIIRAALVATALVIPVASFAQSQITRAQVRAEMAELASVGYHVGDGDQAHYPEAIQAAEAKLAARNGQTAYGSDANGTSQAGGPRVSQADWNSMYSR
;
A
#
# COMPACT_ATOMS: atom_id res chain seq x y z
N MET A 1 -17.59 47.46 -1.09
CA MET A 1 -16.52 46.48 -0.80
C MET A 1 -16.86 45.50 0.32
N LYS A 2 -17.37 45.93 1.49
CA LYS A 2 -17.75 45.02 2.60
C LYS A 2 -18.90 44.05 2.29
N SER A 3 -19.86 44.44 1.46
CA SER A 3 -20.99 43.60 1.03
C SER A 3 -20.57 42.45 0.11
N ILE A 4 -19.63 42.71 -0.80
CA ILE A 4 -19.07 41.69 -1.71
C ILE A 4 -18.32 40.62 -0.92
N ILE A 5 -17.53 41.04 0.08
CA ILE A 5 -16.79 40.12 0.96
C ILE A 5 -17.75 39.23 1.76
N ARG A 6 -18.86 39.77 2.25
CA ARG A 6 -19.88 38.98 2.98
C ARG A 6 -20.63 38.02 2.07
N ALA A 7 -20.95 38.43 0.84
CA ALA A 7 -21.60 37.57 -0.14
C ALA A 7 -20.70 36.39 -0.55
N ALA A 8 -19.39 36.63 -0.71
CA ALA A 8 -18.42 35.58 -0.99
C ALA A 8 -18.32 34.55 0.14
N LEU A 9 -18.35 34.98 1.40
CA LEU A 9 -18.33 34.09 2.57
C LEU A 9 -19.57 33.20 2.71
N VAL A 10 -20.75 33.68 2.30
CA VAL A 10 -21.98 32.88 2.34
C VAL A 10 -22.00 31.87 1.19
N ALA A 11 -21.45 32.22 0.03
CA ALA A 11 -21.39 31.33 -1.13
C ALA A 11 -20.53 30.07 -0.90
N THR A 12 -19.45 30.17 -0.13
CA THR A 12 -18.59 29.00 0.18
C THR A 12 -19.25 28.01 1.15
N ALA A 13 -20.18 28.45 1.99
CA ALA A 13 -20.90 27.59 2.92
C ALA A 13 -21.92 26.65 2.22
N LEU A 14 -22.25 26.90 0.95
CA LEU A 14 -23.19 26.11 0.14
C LEU A 14 -22.53 24.99 -0.67
N VAL A 15 -21.20 24.85 -0.60
CA VAL A 15 -20.49 23.74 -1.23
C VAL A 15 -20.66 22.51 -0.35
N ILE A 16 -21.79 21.82 -0.49
CA ILE A 16 -21.97 20.49 0.07
C ILE A 16 -21.29 19.51 -0.89
N PRO A 17 -20.28 18.75 -0.46
CA PRO A 17 -19.74 17.66 -1.26
C PRO A 17 -20.84 16.57 -1.37
N VAL A 18 -21.61 16.59 -2.46
CA VAL A 18 -22.67 15.57 -2.73
C VAL A 18 -22.07 14.32 -3.40
N ALA A 19 -20.76 14.23 -3.51
CA ALA A 19 -20.10 13.06 -4.08
C ALA A 19 -20.07 11.91 -3.07
N SER A 20 -21.17 11.15 -2.97
CA SER A 20 -21.19 9.84 -2.34
C SER A 20 -21.09 8.78 -3.44
N PHE A 21 -19.88 8.25 -3.65
CA PHE A 21 -19.66 7.13 -4.56
C PHE A 21 -20.00 5.82 -3.84
N ALA A 22 -21.22 5.32 -4.02
CA ALA A 22 -21.64 4.00 -3.53
C ALA A 22 -21.65 2.92 -4.62
N GLN A 23 -21.29 3.27 -5.86
CA GLN A 23 -21.37 2.34 -7.00
C GLN A 23 -20.05 1.59 -7.20
N SER A 24 -19.67 0.75 -6.24
CA SER A 24 -18.67 -0.29 -6.46
C SER A 24 -19.37 -1.61 -6.76
N GLN A 25 -19.70 -1.87 -8.03
CA GLN A 25 -20.18 -3.19 -8.45
C GLN A 25 -19.00 -4.16 -8.55
N ILE A 26 -18.40 -4.48 -7.40
CA ILE A 26 -17.37 -5.51 -7.32
C ILE A 26 -18.06 -6.85 -7.51
N THR A 27 -17.62 -7.60 -8.53
CA THR A 27 -18.16 -8.93 -8.78
C THR A 27 -17.44 -9.96 -7.91
N ARG A 28 -18.11 -11.07 -7.57
CA ARG A 28 -17.45 -12.18 -6.87
C ARG A 28 -16.29 -12.76 -7.67
N ALA A 29 -16.33 -12.67 -9.00
CA ALA A 29 -15.24 -13.08 -9.86
C ALA A 29 -14.02 -12.18 -9.67
N GLN A 30 -14.24 -10.87 -9.59
CA GLN A 30 -13.18 -9.88 -9.35
C GLN A 30 -12.51 -10.07 -7.99
N VAL A 31 -13.26 -10.22 -6.90
CA VAL A 31 -12.66 -10.47 -5.56
C VAL A 31 -11.81 -11.75 -5.56
N ARG A 32 -12.27 -12.81 -6.22
CA ARG A 32 -11.50 -14.05 -6.31
C ARG A 32 -10.21 -13.88 -7.12
N ALA A 33 -10.26 -13.08 -8.19
CA ALA A 33 -9.07 -12.76 -8.97
C ALA A 33 -8.05 -11.97 -8.11
N GLU A 34 -8.50 -10.94 -7.40
CA GLU A 34 -7.67 -10.15 -6.50
C GLU A 34 -7.06 -11.01 -5.37
N MET A 35 -7.84 -11.90 -4.76
CA MET A 35 -7.33 -12.84 -3.77
C MET A 35 -6.29 -13.82 -4.34
N ALA A 36 -6.46 -14.27 -5.59
CA ALA A 36 -5.49 -15.14 -6.25
C ALA A 36 -4.17 -14.39 -6.54
N GLU A 37 -4.25 -13.11 -6.90
CA GLU A 37 -3.08 -12.25 -7.09
C GLU A 37 -2.32 -12.02 -5.78
N LEU A 38 -3.03 -11.72 -4.70
CA LEU A 38 -2.43 -11.60 -3.36
C LEU A 38 -1.81 -12.94 -2.89
N ALA A 39 -2.49 -14.06 -3.13
CA ALA A 39 -1.93 -15.38 -2.86
C ALA A 39 -0.64 -15.64 -3.65
N SER A 40 -0.52 -15.12 -4.87
CA SER A 40 0.69 -15.27 -5.70
C SER A 40 1.93 -14.57 -5.14
N VAL A 41 1.75 -13.55 -4.29
CA VAL A 41 2.84 -12.86 -3.58
C VAL A 41 3.02 -13.35 -2.14
N GLY A 42 2.35 -14.45 -1.78
CA GLY A 42 2.48 -15.13 -0.50
C GLY A 42 1.56 -14.60 0.60
N TYR A 43 0.48 -13.89 0.25
CA TYR A 43 -0.51 -13.42 1.22
C TYR A 43 -1.63 -14.45 1.42
N HIS A 44 -1.87 -14.87 2.66
CA HIS A 44 -2.86 -15.89 3.01
C HIS A 44 -3.78 -15.39 4.13
N VAL A 45 -5.08 -15.35 3.83
CA VAL A 45 -6.11 -14.94 4.79
C VAL A 45 -6.27 -16.05 5.84
N GLY A 46 -5.99 -15.72 7.10
CA GLY A 46 -6.19 -16.64 8.24
C GLY A 46 -4.93 -17.17 8.90
N ASP A 47 -3.75 -17.01 8.30
CA ASP A 47 -2.46 -17.49 8.85
C ASP A 47 -1.86 -16.58 9.95
N GLY A 48 -2.72 -15.85 10.69
CA GLY A 48 -2.30 -14.87 11.69
C GLY A 48 -2.16 -13.44 11.16
N ASP A 49 -2.47 -13.21 9.88
CA ASP A 49 -2.58 -11.89 9.27
C ASP A 49 -3.54 -10.96 10.03
N GLN A 50 -4.59 -11.51 10.64
CA GLN A 50 -5.54 -10.75 11.46
C GLN A 50 -4.86 -10.00 12.63
N ALA A 51 -3.73 -10.50 13.14
CA ALA A 51 -2.96 -9.84 14.20
C ALA A 51 -2.06 -8.71 13.66
N HIS A 52 -1.79 -8.70 12.36
CA HIS A 52 -0.94 -7.73 11.67
C HIS A 52 -1.74 -6.93 10.64
N TYR A 53 -3.07 -6.95 10.76
CA TYR A 53 -3.94 -6.18 9.91
C TYR A 53 -3.87 -4.70 10.33
N PRO A 54 -3.71 -3.76 9.38
CA PRO A 54 -3.70 -3.95 7.92
C PRO A 54 -2.30 -4.09 7.27
N GLU A 55 -1.22 -4.06 8.04
CA GLU A 55 0.16 -3.97 7.53
C GLU A 55 0.53 -5.10 6.55
N ALA A 56 0.13 -6.34 6.85
CA ALA A 56 0.53 -7.48 6.03
C ALA A 56 -0.23 -7.55 4.69
N ILE A 57 -1.46 -7.03 4.60
CA ILE A 57 -2.14 -6.79 3.31
C ILE A 57 -1.42 -5.72 2.52
N GLN A 58 -1.09 -4.59 3.14
CA GLN A 58 -0.42 -3.48 2.45
C GLN A 58 0.95 -3.88 1.92
N ALA A 59 1.70 -4.69 2.67
CA ALA A 59 2.97 -5.24 2.21
C ALA A 59 2.80 -6.19 1.02
N ALA A 60 1.72 -6.98 0.98
CA ALA A 60 1.40 -7.84 -0.16
C ALA A 60 0.97 -7.02 -1.39
N GLU A 61 0.14 -6.00 -1.21
CA GLU A 61 -0.23 -5.05 -2.27
C GLU A 61 1.00 -4.33 -2.84
N ALA A 62 1.94 -3.90 -1.99
CA ALA A 62 3.19 -3.29 -2.45
C ALA A 62 4.05 -4.26 -3.27
N LYS A 63 4.13 -5.54 -2.88
CA LYS A 63 4.82 -6.58 -3.67
C LYS A 63 4.12 -6.83 -5.02
N LEU A 64 2.79 -6.86 -5.01
CA LEU A 64 2.00 -7.03 -6.23
C LEU A 64 2.14 -5.82 -7.16
N ALA A 65 2.12 -4.60 -6.61
CA ALA A 65 2.36 -3.37 -7.35
C ALA A 65 3.78 -3.30 -7.92
N ALA A 66 4.80 -3.77 -7.18
CA ALA A 66 6.17 -3.86 -7.69
C ALA A 66 6.26 -4.88 -8.85
N ARG A 67 5.59 -6.04 -8.74
CA ARG A 67 5.51 -7.04 -9.81
C ARG A 67 4.78 -6.53 -11.05
N ASN A 68 3.66 -5.84 -10.86
CA ASN A 68 2.87 -5.26 -11.95
C ASN A 68 3.56 -4.03 -12.58
N GLY A 69 4.30 -3.25 -11.77
CA GLY A 69 5.13 -2.14 -12.21
C GLY A 69 6.32 -2.58 -13.05
N GLN A 70 6.94 -3.74 -12.72
CA GLN A 70 7.96 -4.38 -13.55
C GLN A 70 7.43 -4.81 -14.92
N THR A 71 6.13 -5.10 -15.04
CA THR A 71 5.49 -5.43 -16.32
C THR A 71 4.89 -4.22 -17.06
N ALA A 72 4.64 -3.11 -16.37
CA ALA A 72 3.88 -1.98 -16.92
C ALA A 72 4.72 -0.75 -17.31
N TYR A 73 6.00 -0.66 -16.95
CA TYR A 73 6.84 0.45 -17.38
C TYR A 73 8.28 -0.02 -17.60
N GLY A 74 8.90 0.47 -18.68
CA GLY A 74 10.22 0.08 -19.15
C GLY A 74 11.28 0.02 -18.05
N SER A 75 12.22 -0.90 -18.23
CA SER A 75 13.45 -1.00 -17.46
C SER A 75 14.13 0.35 -17.33
N ASP A 76 14.19 0.93 -16.14
CA ASP A 76 15.25 1.87 -15.78
C ASP A 76 15.49 1.95 -14.25
N ALA A 77 16.74 1.66 -13.90
CA ALA A 77 17.53 2.10 -12.76
C ALA A 77 17.09 1.75 -11.32
N ASN A 78 17.70 0.67 -10.80
CA ASN A 78 18.51 0.72 -9.58
C ASN A 78 17.86 1.36 -8.32
N GLY A 79 16.77 0.78 -7.81
CA GLY A 79 16.22 1.09 -6.50
C GLY A 79 16.66 0.08 -5.45
N THR A 80 17.88 0.18 -4.91
CA THR A 80 18.27 -0.60 -3.73
C THR A 80 17.54 -0.05 -2.51
N SER A 81 16.38 -0.62 -2.15
CA SER A 81 15.75 -0.39 -0.84
C SER A 81 16.53 -1.16 0.23
N GLN A 82 17.67 -0.63 0.64
CA GLN A 82 18.41 -1.13 1.79
C GLN A 82 17.88 -0.41 3.04
N ALA A 83 16.83 -0.96 3.66
CA ALA A 83 16.47 -0.60 5.03
C ALA A 83 17.60 -1.09 5.94
N GLY A 84 18.46 -0.16 6.38
CA GLY A 84 19.62 -0.43 7.20
C GLY A 84 19.24 -0.85 8.61
N GLY A 85 18.98 -2.14 8.82
CA GLY A 85 19.25 -2.78 10.11
C GLY A 85 20.76 -2.95 10.29
N PRO A 86 21.30 -2.98 11.53
CA PRO A 86 22.73 -3.17 11.75
C PRO A 86 23.15 -4.50 11.12
N ARG A 87 23.88 -4.44 10.01
CA ARG A 87 24.46 -5.63 9.37
C ARG A 87 25.69 -6.02 10.17
N VAL A 88 25.49 -6.82 11.21
CA VAL A 88 26.62 -7.46 11.90
C VAL A 88 27.29 -8.39 10.88
N SER A 89 28.60 -8.21 10.67
CA SER A 89 29.30 -8.94 9.62
C SER A 89 29.37 -10.43 9.95
N GLN A 90 29.44 -11.30 8.94
CA GLN A 90 29.58 -12.75 9.16
C GLN A 90 30.83 -13.07 10.02
N ALA A 91 31.87 -12.25 9.92
CA ALA A 91 33.08 -12.36 10.72
C ALA A 91 32.84 -12.04 12.21
N ASP A 92 32.04 -11.02 12.50
CA ASP A 92 31.66 -10.65 13.87
C ASP A 92 30.72 -11.69 14.50
N TRP A 93 29.86 -12.32 13.70
CA TRP A 93 29.07 -13.46 14.15
C TRP A 93 29.95 -14.64 14.54
N ASN A 94 30.97 -14.96 13.74
CA ASN A 94 31.81 -16.12 14.00
C ASN A 94 32.72 -15.92 15.23
N SER A 95 33.14 -14.70 15.54
CA SER A 95 33.98 -14.41 16.72
C SER A 95 33.22 -14.53 18.05
N MET A 96 31.90 -14.34 18.05
CA MET A 96 31.07 -14.40 19.26
C MET A 96 30.74 -15.84 19.70
N TYR A 97 30.65 -16.78 18.76
CA TYR A 97 30.16 -18.14 19.02
C TYR A 97 31.19 -19.25 18.80
N SER A 98 32.38 -18.93 18.31
CA SER A 98 33.48 -19.88 18.19
C SER A 98 34.37 -19.79 19.43
N ARG A 99 34.27 -20.78 20.33
CA ARG A 99 35.31 -21.09 21.34
C ARG A 99 36.25 -22.16 20.81
#